data_AF-A0A0G1BAT4-F1
#
_entry.id   AF-A0A0G1BAT4-F1
#
_cell.length_a   1.000
_cell.length_b   1.000
_cell.length_c   1.000
_cell.angle_alpha   90.00
_cell.angle_beta   90.00
_cell.angle_gamma   90.00
#
_symmetry.space_group_name_H-M   'P 1'
#
loop_
_entity.id
_entity.type
_entity.pdbx_description
1 polymer ?
#
loop_
_entity_poly.entity_id
_entity_poly.type
_entity_poly.pdbx_seq_one_letter_code
_entity_poly.pdbx_strand_id
1 'polypeptide(L)' 'MTDLSERQKQLLTAIVELYVKTGEPISSDAIEKYHTLGVSPATIRNEMVRLT' A
#
# COMPACT_ATOMS: atom_id res chain seq x y z
N MET A 1 -15.12 12.38 9.07
CA MET A 1 -14.60 11.33 8.16
C MET A 1 -13.10 11.54 8.11
N THR A 2 -12.30 10.50 8.37
CA THR A 2 -10.84 10.60 8.24
C THR A 2 -10.50 10.68 6.76
N ASP A 3 -10.12 11.86 6.30
CA ASP A 3 -9.65 12.02 4.92
C ASP A 3 -8.31 11.32 4.75
N LEU A 4 -8.28 10.34 3.85
CA LEU A 4 -7.04 9.70 3.42
C LEU A 4 -6.24 10.70 2.58
N SER A 5 -4.94 10.80 2.85
CA SER A 5 -4.02 11.50 1.94
C SER A 5 -4.00 10.82 0.57
N GLU A 6 -3.62 11.56 -0.48
CA GLU A 6 -3.50 10.99 -1.84
C GLU A 6 -2.59 9.77 -1.90
N ARG A 7 -1.49 9.78 -1.13
CA ARG A 7 -0.58 8.64 -1.04
C ARG A 7 -1.23 7.43 -0.37
N GLN A 8 -1.99 7.64 0.71
CA GLN A 8 -2.73 6.56 1.36
C GLN A 8 -3.81 5.96 0.45
N LYS A 9 -4.46 6.78 -0.39
CA LYS A 9 -5.39 6.30 -1.42
C LYS A 9 -4.66 5.43 -2.44
N GLN A 10 -3.55 5.90 -2.98
CA GLN A 10 -2.71 5.13 -3.91
C GLN A 10 -2.22 3.81 -3.30
N LEU A 11 -1.78 3.85 -2.04
CA LEU A 11 -1.35 2.67 -1.31
C LEU A 11 -2.50 1.65 -1.15
N LEU A 12 -3.68 2.12 -0.78
CA LEU A 12 -4.85 1.25 -0.63
C LEU A 12 -5.25 0.63 -1.98
N THR A 13 -5.24 1.40 -3.05
CA THR A 13 -5.49 0.89 -4.42
C THR A 13 -4.49 -0.21 -4.77
N ALA A 14 -3.20 0.02 -4.53
CA ALA A 14 -2.14 -0.96 -4.79
C ALA A 14 -2.35 -2.27 -4.01
N ILE A 15 -2.71 -2.18 -2.73
CA ILE A 15 -3.00 -3.34 -1.87
C ILE A 15 -4.17 -4.12 -2.42
N VAL A 16 -5.28 -3.45 -2.75
CA VAL A 16 -6.49 -4.10 -3.26
C VAL A 16 -6.22 -4.79 -4.59
N GLU A 17 -5.56 -4.13 -5.54
CA GLU A 17 -5.22 -4.71 -6.84
C GLU A 17 -4.35 -5.97 -6.71
N LEU A 18 -3.30 -5.89 -5.89
CA LEU A 18 -2.41 -7.03 -5.66
C LEU A 18 -3.12 -8.18 -4.94
N TYR A 19 -3.96 -7.88 -3.96
CA TYR A 19 -4.74 -8.88 -3.24
C TYR A 19 -5.74 -9.58 -4.17
N VAL A 20 -6.47 -8.82 -4.99
CA VAL A 20 -7.41 -9.38 -5.98
C VAL A 20 -6.69 -10.27 -7.00
N LYS A 21 -5.47 -9.88 -7.41
CA LYS A 21 -4.68 -10.63 -8.40
C LYS A 21 -4.07 -11.91 -7.84
N THR A 22 -3.59 -11.89 -6.60
CA THR A 22 -2.80 -12.99 -6.00
C THR A 22 -3.62 -13.86 -5.04
N GLY A 23 -4.65 -13.31 -4.40
CA GLY A 23 -5.36 -13.94 -3.30
C GLY A 23 -4.55 -14.05 -2.01
N GLU A 24 -3.36 -13.43 -1.96
CA GLU A 24 -2.41 -13.56 -0.85
C GLU A 24 -2.23 -12.24 -0.09
N PRO A 25 -1.86 -12.27 1.21
CA PRO A 25 -1.51 -11.08 1.96
C PRO A 25 -0.36 -10.30 1.31
N ILE A 26 -0.50 -8.98 1.25
CA ILE A 26 0.43 -8.10 0.53
C ILE A 26 1.46 -7.49 1.48
N SER A 27 2.74 -7.67 1.16
CA SER A 27 3.86 -7.08 1.91
C SER A 27 4.26 -5.71 1.36
N SER A 28 4.94 -4.89 2.18
CA SER A 28 5.49 -3.60 1.74
C SER A 28 6.46 -3.74 0.56
N ASP A 29 7.23 -4.82 0.53
CA ASP A 29 8.20 -5.10 -0.55
C ASP A 29 7.48 -5.46 -1.85
N ALA A 30 6.35 -6.17 -1.77
CA ALA A 30 5.53 -6.43 -2.95
C ALA A 30 5.00 -5.11 -3.52
N ILE A 31 4.48 -4.22 -2.68
CA ILE A 31 3.98 -2.92 -3.12
C ILE A 31 5.08 -2.09 -3.77
N GLU A 32 6.27 -2.02 -3.18
CA GLU A 32 7.41 -1.28 -3.74
C GLU A 32 7.85 -1.81 -5.12
N LYS A 33 7.81 -3.14 -5.31
CA LYS A 33 8.17 -3.78 -6.59
C LYS A 33 7.10 -3.62 -7.68
N TYR A 34 5.83 -3.71 -7.32
CA TYR A 34 4.72 -3.67 -8.29
C TYR A 34 4.21 -2.25 -8.54
N HIS A 35 4.41 -1.34 -7.59
CA HIS A 35 3.92 0.03 -7.66
C HIS A 35 5.01 1.02 -7.23
N THR A 36 5.41 1.89 -8.16
CA THR A 36 6.41 2.93 -7.87
C THR A 36 5.78 4.09 -7.08
N LEU A 37 5.56 3.89 -5.78
CA LEU A 37 5.10 4.93 -4.85
C LEU A 37 6.21 5.94 -4.50
N GLY A 38 7.45 5.70 -4.94
CA GLY A 38 8.60 6.59 -4.71
C GLY A 38 9.06 6.67 -3.26
N VAL A 39 8.71 5.67 -2.44
CA VAL A 39 9.01 5.62 -1.00
C VAL A 39 9.55 4.26 -0.61
N SER A 40 10.34 4.22 0.46
CA SER A 40 10.94 2.97 0.95
C SER A 40 9.89 1.99 1.50
N PRO A 41 10.18 0.68 1.52
CA PRO A 41 9.30 -0.30 2.16
C PRO A 41 8.99 0.01 3.63
N ALA A 42 9.95 0.60 4.37
CA ALA A 42 9.72 1.04 5.75
C ALA A 42 8.66 2.15 5.83
N THR A 43 8.68 3.10 4.89
CA THR A 43 7.66 4.15 4.78
C THR A 43 6.29 3.56 4.46
N ILE A 44 6.23 2.62 3.51
CA ILE A 44 5.00 1.92 3.12
C ILE A 44 4.39 1.20 4.33
N ARG A 45 5.20 0.44 5.09
CA ARG A 45 4.75 -0.24 6.30
C ARG A 45 4.16 0.74 7.33
N ASN A 46 4.83 1.88 7.56
CA ASN A 46 4.33 2.90 8.47
C ASN A 46 3.00 3.52 8.01
N GLU A 47 2.78 3.62 6.70
CA GLU A 47 1.51 4.07 6.14
C GLU A 47 0.42 3.01 6.29
N MET A 48 0.73 1.73 6.05
CA MET A 48 -0.21 0.61 6.25
C MET A 48 -0.71 0.55 7.70
N VAL A 49 0.16 0.80 8.69
CA VAL A 49 -0.23 0.89 10.10
C VAL A 49 -1.24 2.01 10.36
N ARG A 50 -1.16 3.14 9.63
CA ARG A 50 -2.12 4.25 9.74
C ARG A 50 -3.45 3.97 9.05
N LEU A 51 -3.56 2.90 8.27
CA LEU A 51 -4.79 2.48 7.59
C LEU A 51 -5.61 1.48 8.43
N THR A 52 -5.10 1.07 9.60
CA THR A 52 -5.76 0.14 10.54
C THR A 52 -6.24 0.91 11.77
#